data_AF-A0A316DGD7-F1
#
_entry.id   AF-A0A316DGD7-F1
#
_cell.length_a   1.000
_cell.length_b   1.000
_cell.length_c   1.000
_cell.angle_alpha   90.00
_cell.angle_beta   90.00
_cell.angle_gamma   90.00
#
_symmetry.space_group_name_H-M   'P 1'
#
loop_
_entity.id
_entity.type
_entity.pdbx_description
1 polymer ?
#
loop_
_entity_poly.entity_id
_entity_poly.type
_entity_poly.pdbx_seq_one_letter_code
_entity_poly.pdbx_strand_id
1 'polypeptide(L)'
;MTLNPSEKNAFVAVNNLLKIAKVKVTETTLKNKLLQHSEFPTLVSLSDVLTDLKVDNMATRINPYQLSEIPLPAIAHFENGSGYIIISKIENNTVEWLHDKMGIRSESIAEFSQKWQGITLLTQPNEKSGEENYSRNRKFEIIDNLRNPFIISGLLLILAYFIGNHFTNLSIENPNYFYAFLIAKFAGVIVSSFLIWYSIDAKNSFLTSVCEINSKTNCGNILNSEAAKILGWLTWSEIGLFYFTGGFLSLLFSNNLNETLQILKWLNVLALPYTVWSVYYQAFVAKEWCVLCLTVQVLLWIEFFTLSPISFTISSDIINSLINLSLCFLSVTILWAFIKKPLQNSGRFDETYNTLQKIKFDPDFVRGILSKERMLPPIFEGMKVLRMGNTEADNVITLALSTSCVSCGRAFQEVKKLINSNNQFRTEIFFAPSNNLSDESVRVARVILNLPNEYIQEATQKWFQNVKQDQQKWEIKLGINENIEADFQQVSFHLRWLELAGVVSAPAIFLNKAELPSFFGIANIEKLCQIAPNIGFANQK
;
A
#
# COMPACT_ATOMS: atom_id res chain seq x y z
N MET A 1 -12.83 11.27 2.42
CA MET A 1 -13.38 10.81 3.70
C MET A 1 -13.73 12.02 4.56
N THR A 2 -15.02 12.18 4.86
CA THR A 2 -15.54 13.22 5.76
C THR A 2 -15.54 12.68 7.18
N LEU A 3 -14.68 13.23 8.05
CA LEU A 3 -14.68 12.91 9.48
C LEU A 3 -16.01 13.39 10.08
N ASN A 4 -16.60 12.59 10.98
CA ASN A 4 -17.71 13.09 11.79
C ASN A 4 -17.21 14.21 12.74
N PRO A 5 -18.10 14.99 13.38
CA PRO A 5 -17.68 16.13 14.21
C PRO A 5 -16.69 15.76 15.33
N SER A 6 -16.90 14.63 16.01
CA SER A 6 -16.05 14.18 17.11
C SER A 6 -14.68 13.69 16.62
N GLU A 7 -14.67 12.93 15.53
CA GLU A 7 -13.44 12.48 14.85
C GLU A 7 -12.62 13.67 14.33
N LYS A 8 -13.29 14.67 13.77
CA LYS A 8 -12.64 15.90 13.30
C LYS A 8 -11.98 16.64 14.46
N ASN A 9 -12.71 16.83 15.56
CA ASN A 9 -12.17 17.49 16.75
C ASN A 9 -10.97 16.72 17.32
N ALA A 10 -11.05 15.40 17.46
CA ALA A 10 -9.95 14.56 17.93
C ALA A 10 -8.72 14.63 17.00
N PHE A 11 -8.92 14.53 15.69
CA PHE A 11 -7.84 14.67 14.70
C PHE A 11 -7.16 16.03 14.79
N VAL A 12 -7.95 17.12 14.84
CA VAL A 12 -7.41 18.48 14.94
C VAL A 12 -6.67 18.69 16.26
N ALA A 13 -7.18 18.14 17.36
CA ALA A 13 -6.55 18.20 18.68
C ALA A 13 -5.14 17.61 18.66
N VAL A 14 -5.00 16.36 18.19
CA VAL A 14 -3.69 15.69 18.12
C VAL A 14 -2.77 16.36 17.08
N ASN A 15 -3.29 16.75 15.92
CA ASN A 15 -2.49 17.42 14.89
C ASN A 15 -1.89 18.73 15.40
N ASN A 16 -2.67 19.55 16.10
CA ASN A 16 -2.19 20.80 16.67
C ASN A 16 -1.25 20.56 17.85
N LEU A 17 -1.51 19.57 18.71
CA LEU A 17 -0.59 19.18 19.77
C LEU A 17 0.79 18.85 19.19
N LEU A 18 0.85 18.00 18.15
CA LEU A 18 2.11 17.60 17.51
C LEU A 18 2.81 18.79 16.82
N LYS A 19 2.06 19.72 16.23
CA LYS A 19 2.60 20.96 15.64
C LYS A 19 3.23 21.88 16.69
N ILE A 20 2.54 22.11 17.81
CA ILE A 20 3.05 22.93 18.93
C ILE A 20 4.30 22.28 19.53
N ALA A 21 4.24 20.96 19.72
CA ALA A 21 5.35 20.14 20.19
C ALA A 21 6.50 19.98 19.17
N LYS A 22 6.36 20.51 17.94
CA LYS A 22 7.32 20.38 16.83
C LYS A 22 7.70 18.94 16.47
N VAL A 23 6.79 18.00 16.69
CA VAL A 23 6.97 16.59 16.33
C VAL A 23 6.80 16.43 14.81
N LYS A 24 7.78 15.79 14.17
CA LYS A 24 7.82 15.63 12.71
C LYS A 24 6.89 14.50 12.26
N VAL A 25 5.64 14.83 11.97
CA VAL A 25 4.61 13.89 11.46
C VAL A 25 3.83 14.57 10.34
N THR A 26 3.49 13.81 9.29
CA THR A 26 2.63 14.31 8.21
C THR A 26 1.16 14.17 8.60
N GLU A 27 0.31 15.09 8.11
CA GLU A 27 -1.13 15.03 8.42
C GLU A 27 -1.76 13.73 7.87
N THR A 28 -1.23 13.26 6.74
CA THR A 28 -1.63 12.00 6.11
C THR A 28 -1.35 10.79 7.01
N THR A 29 -0.13 10.66 7.55
CA THR A 29 0.22 9.55 8.46
C THR A 29 -0.64 9.59 9.72
N LEU A 30 -0.77 10.76 10.33
CA LEU A 30 -1.57 10.93 11.55
C LEU A 30 -3.03 10.53 11.31
N LYS A 31 -3.62 11.02 10.21
CA LYS A 31 -5.00 10.71 9.84
C LYS A 31 -5.20 9.22 9.64
N ASN A 32 -4.28 8.54 8.95
CA ASN A 32 -4.36 7.10 8.72
C ASN A 32 -4.25 6.29 10.02
N LYS A 33 -3.28 6.63 10.90
CA LYS A 33 -3.11 5.94 12.19
C LYS A 33 -4.36 6.07 13.07
N LEU A 34 -4.93 7.27 13.16
CA LEU A 34 -6.16 7.50 13.93
C LEU A 34 -7.36 6.77 13.33
N LEU A 35 -7.60 6.88 12.03
CA LEU A 35 -8.76 6.26 11.37
C LEU A 35 -8.73 4.73 11.38
N GLN A 36 -7.55 4.12 11.47
CA GLN A 36 -7.36 2.67 11.53
C GLN A 36 -7.42 2.13 12.97
N HIS A 37 -7.48 3.00 13.98
CA HIS A 37 -7.60 2.60 15.36
C HIS A 37 -9.06 2.19 15.67
N SER A 38 -9.24 1.01 16.25
CA SER A 38 -10.54 0.42 16.57
C SER A 38 -11.39 1.36 17.42
N GLU A 39 -10.78 1.95 18.45
CA GLU A 39 -11.44 2.84 19.39
C GLU A 39 -11.40 4.34 19.02
N PHE A 40 -11.02 4.72 17.79
CA PHE A 40 -11.08 6.14 17.41
C PHE A 40 -12.54 6.64 17.33
N PRO A 41 -12.92 7.77 17.95
CA PRO A 41 -12.07 8.87 18.48
C PRO A 41 -11.98 9.00 20.03
N THR A 42 -11.72 7.92 20.75
CA THR A 42 -11.55 7.93 22.23
C THR A 42 -10.16 8.41 22.66
N LEU A 43 -10.01 8.82 23.94
CA LEU A 43 -8.73 9.23 24.51
C LEU A 43 -7.66 8.13 24.43
N VAL A 44 -8.09 6.86 24.57
CA VAL A 44 -7.23 5.67 24.41
C VAL A 44 -6.60 5.67 23.02
N SER A 45 -7.42 5.82 21.97
CA SER A 45 -6.91 5.88 20.60
C SER A 45 -5.91 7.02 20.35
N LEU A 46 -6.07 8.16 21.04
CA LEU A 46 -5.12 9.27 20.91
C LEU A 46 -3.81 8.95 21.63
N SER A 47 -3.89 8.38 22.84
CA SER A 47 -2.75 7.94 23.65
C SER A 47 -1.93 6.87 22.93
N ASP A 48 -2.59 5.86 22.36
CA ASP A 48 -1.94 4.77 21.63
C ASP A 48 -1.26 5.29 20.36
N VAL A 49 -1.92 6.18 19.60
CA VAL A 49 -1.34 6.77 18.39
C VAL A 49 -0.12 7.66 18.72
N LEU A 50 -0.12 8.37 19.86
CA LEU A 50 1.05 9.11 20.32
C LEU A 50 2.21 8.18 20.71
N THR A 51 1.91 7.07 21.40
CA THR A 51 2.88 6.03 21.75
C THR A 51 3.50 5.42 20.49
N ASP A 52 2.68 5.13 19.49
CA ASP A 52 3.05 4.68 18.14
C ASP A 52 3.98 5.66 17.41
N LEU A 53 3.87 6.95 17.71
CA LEU A 53 4.71 8.04 17.20
C LEU A 53 5.90 8.32 18.13
N LYS A 54 6.15 7.45 19.11
CA LYS A 54 7.24 7.55 20.11
C LYS A 54 7.17 8.84 20.91
N VAL A 55 5.95 9.35 21.17
CA VAL A 55 5.68 10.48 22.06
C VAL A 55 5.25 9.91 23.40
N ASP A 56 6.07 10.13 24.43
CA ASP A 56 5.73 9.69 25.79
C ASP A 56 4.48 10.45 26.25
N ASN A 57 3.48 9.74 26.75
CA ASN A 57 2.19 10.32 27.08
C ASN A 57 1.51 9.57 28.22
N MET A 58 0.63 10.27 28.94
CA MET A 58 -0.10 9.70 30.08
C MET A 58 -1.47 10.34 30.20
N ALA A 59 -2.52 9.53 30.11
CA ALA A 59 -3.89 9.94 30.43
C ALA A 59 -4.08 9.90 31.95
N THR A 60 -4.49 11.01 32.55
CA THR A 60 -4.67 11.13 33.99
C THR A 60 -5.81 12.09 34.34
N ARG A 61 -6.26 12.05 35.60
CA ARG A 61 -7.14 13.05 36.18
C ARG A 61 -6.35 13.90 37.16
N ILE A 62 -6.27 15.20 36.89
CA ILE A 62 -5.56 16.18 37.71
C ILE A 62 -6.52 17.23 38.26
N ASN A 63 -6.12 17.88 39.34
CA ASN A 63 -6.89 18.97 39.95
C ASN A 63 -6.47 20.35 39.40
N PRO A 64 -7.33 21.37 39.50
CA PRO A 64 -7.04 22.74 39.05
C PRO A 64 -5.71 23.32 39.54
N TYR A 65 -5.33 23.07 40.80
CA TYR A 65 -4.08 23.58 41.36
C TYR A 65 -2.83 22.93 40.76
N GLN A 66 -2.96 21.77 40.09
CA GLN A 66 -1.85 21.06 39.45
C GLN A 66 -1.63 21.54 38.00
N LEU A 67 -2.53 22.35 37.44
CA LEU A 67 -2.42 22.83 36.05
C LEU A 67 -1.11 23.58 35.81
N SER A 68 -0.59 24.33 36.78
CA SER A 68 0.69 25.04 36.62
C SER A 68 1.91 24.13 36.52
N GLU A 69 1.78 22.84 36.86
CA GLU A 69 2.89 21.89 36.96
C GLU A 69 2.92 20.87 35.80
N ILE A 70 1.92 20.88 34.92
CA ILE A 70 1.83 19.88 33.85
C ILE A 70 2.82 20.16 32.72
N PRO A 71 3.33 19.10 32.05
CA PRO A 71 4.03 19.28 30.79
C PRO A 71 3.07 19.83 29.72
N LEU A 72 3.58 20.79 28.93
CA LEU A 72 2.86 21.39 27.82
C LEU A 72 3.58 21.09 26.48
N PRO A 73 2.83 20.93 25.36
CA PRO A 73 1.37 20.98 25.27
C PRO A 73 0.69 19.72 25.83
N ALA A 74 -0.59 19.85 26.23
CA ALA A 74 -1.42 18.75 26.73
C ALA A 74 -2.81 18.77 26.09
N ILE A 75 -3.49 17.62 26.03
CA ILE A 75 -4.90 17.56 25.60
C ILE A 75 -5.80 17.48 26.84
N ALA A 76 -6.82 18.31 26.92
CA ALA A 76 -7.88 18.20 27.92
C ALA A 76 -9.22 17.83 27.25
N HIS A 77 -10.09 17.14 27.99
CA HIS A 77 -11.40 16.72 27.51
C HIS A 77 -12.55 17.47 28.22
N PHE A 78 -13.47 18.01 27.44
CA PHE A 78 -14.69 18.67 27.92
C PHE A 78 -15.93 17.78 27.69
N GLU A 79 -16.68 17.46 28.75
CA GLU A 79 -17.87 16.58 28.65
C GLU A 79 -19.07 17.21 27.92
N ASN A 80 -19.20 18.55 27.87
CA ASN A 80 -20.37 19.25 27.30
C ASN A 80 -20.43 19.24 25.77
N GLY A 81 -19.99 18.17 25.10
CA GLY A 81 -19.93 18.05 23.64
C GLY A 81 -18.90 18.96 22.98
N SER A 82 -18.02 19.59 23.77
CA SER A 82 -16.93 20.44 23.29
C SER A 82 -15.64 19.65 23.00
N GLY A 83 -15.63 18.34 23.29
CA GLY A 83 -14.59 17.43 22.83
C GLY A 83 -13.21 17.71 23.43
N TYR A 84 -12.18 17.41 22.64
CA TYR A 84 -10.78 17.61 22.98
C TYR A 84 -10.33 19.04 22.67
N ILE A 85 -9.55 19.61 23.59
CA ILE A 85 -8.87 20.89 23.45
C ILE A 85 -7.37 20.72 23.72
N ILE A 86 -6.55 21.61 23.15
CA ILE A 86 -5.11 21.64 23.44
C ILE A 86 -4.85 22.76 24.43
N ILE A 87 -4.23 22.47 25.56
CA ILE A 87 -3.64 23.47 26.45
C ILE A 87 -2.26 23.81 25.91
N SER A 88 -2.09 25.05 25.41
CA SER A 88 -0.85 25.51 24.80
C SER A 88 0.07 26.21 25.80
N LYS A 89 -0.50 26.95 26.75
CA LYS A 89 0.24 27.84 27.63
C LYS A 89 -0.50 28.08 28.95
N ILE A 90 0.24 28.12 30.06
CA ILE A 90 -0.30 28.46 31.39
C ILE A 90 0.63 29.48 32.02
N GLU A 91 0.18 30.72 32.16
CA GLU A 91 0.94 31.83 32.76
C GLU A 91 0.02 32.76 33.54
N ASN A 92 0.51 33.36 34.62
CA ASN A 92 -0.19 34.42 35.36
C ASN A 92 -1.66 34.10 35.70
N ASN A 93 -1.94 32.87 36.15
CA ASN A 93 -3.29 32.38 36.48
C ASN A 93 -4.27 32.32 35.28
N THR A 94 -3.73 32.31 34.05
CA THR A 94 -4.49 32.16 32.81
C THR A 94 -4.08 30.89 32.08
N VAL A 95 -5.06 30.25 31.44
CA VAL A 95 -4.90 29.07 30.60
C VAL A 95 -5.22 29.46 29.17
N GLU A 96 -4.24 29.33 28.27
CA GLU A 96 -4.46 29.42 26.84
C GLU A 96 -4.75 28.03 26.28
N TRP A 97 -5.85 27.90 25.57
CA TRP A 97 -6.26 26.66 24.94
C TRP A 97 -6.79 26.87 23.51
N LEU A 98 -6.69 25.81 22.72
CA LEU A 98 -7.08 25.79 21.32
C LEU A 98 -8.15 24.72 21.07
N HIS A 99 -9.21 25.10 20.37
CA HIS A 99 -10.31 24.21 19.95
C HIS A 99 -10.58 24.35 18.45
N ASP A 100 -10.98 23.26 17.79
CA ASP A 100 -11.12 23.19 16.33
C ASP A 100 -12.12 24.22 15.75
N LYS A 101 -13.20 24.53 16.48
CA LYS A 101 -14.21 25.52 16.06
C LYS A 101 -14.05 26.91 16.69
N MET A 102 -13.51 26.97 17.91
CA MET A 102 -13.52 28.22 18.69
C MET A 102 -12.22 29.02 18.54
N GLY A 103 -11.20 28.43 17.90
CA GLY A 103 -9.88 29.01 17.78
C GLY A 103 -9.14 29.02 19.11
N ILE A 104 -8.17 29.93 19.23
CA ILE A 104 -7.41 30.17 20.45
C ILE A 104 -8.27 30.96 21.43
N ARG A 105 -8.30 30.54 22.68
CA ARG A 105 -8.97 31.22 23.79
C ARG A 105 -8.01 31.29 24.98
N SER A 106 -8.18 32.34 25.78
CA SER A 106 -7.46 32.52 27.03
C SER A 106 -8.48 32.92 28.09
N GLU A 107 -8.47 32.22 29.22
CA GLU A 107 -9.37 32.45 30.34
C GLU A 107 -8.66 32.14 31.66
N SER A 108 -9.24 32.54 32.79
CA SER A 108 -8.64 32.25 34.10
C SER A 108 -8.70 30.76 34.43
N ILE A 109 -7.78 30.26 35.27
CA ILE A 109 -7.83 28.87 35.75
C ILE A 109 -9.20 28.54 36.38
N ALA A 110 -9.81 29.50 37.08
CA ALA A 110 -11.12 29.33 37.70
C ALA A 110 -12.24 29.10 36.66
N GLU A 111 -12.29 29.90 35.59
CA GLU A 111 -13.28 29.75 34.51
C GLU A 111 -13.05 28.47 33.71
N PHE A 112 -11.78 28.13 33.44
CA PHE A 112 -11.41 26.89 32.78
C PHE A 112 -11.86 25.66 33.57
N SER A 113 -11.63 25.66 34.88
CA SER A 113 -11.95 24.56 35.79
C SER A 113 -13.45 24.31 35.94
N GLN A 114 -14.31 25.27 35.58
CA GLN A 114 -15.76 25.04 35.54
C GLN A 114 -16.19 24.18 34.34
N LYS A 115 -15.39 24.16 33.27
CA LYS A 115 -15.66 23.43 32.01
C LYS A 115 -14.91 22.11 31.92
N TRP A 116 -13.84 21.98 32.70
CA TRP A 116 -12.89 20.87 32.68
C TRP A 116 -13.00 20.01 33.95
N GLN A 117 -13.13 18.70 33.79
CA GLN A 117 -13.30 17.75 34.89
C GLN A 117 -12.00 17.07 35.34
N GLY A 118 -10.84 17.64 34.99
CA GLY A 118 -9.55 17.08 35.35
C GLY A 118 -8.97 16.08 34.36
N ILE A 119 -9.75 15.56 33.39
CA ILE A 119 -9.29 14.56 32.42
C ILE A 119 -8.32 15.22 31.43
N THR A 120 -7.05 14.79 31.47
CA THR A 120 -5.96 15.35 30.68
C THR A 120 -5.01 14.26 30.19
N LEU A 121 -4.63 14.34 28.92
CA LEU A 121 -3.55 13.59 28.31
C LEU A 121 -2.30 14.45 28.27
N LEU A 122 -1.38 14.13 29.17
CA LEU A 122 -0.07 14.75 29.29
C LEU A 122 0.85 14.20 28.21
N THR A 123 1.70 15.04 27.62
CA THR A 123 2.66 14.60 26.60
C THR A 123 4.05 15.14 26.86
N GLN A 124 5.07 14.32 26.59
CA GLN A 124 6.47 14.66 26.71
C GLN A 124 7.22 14.16 25.45
N PRO A 125 7.20 14.94 24.36
CA PRO A 125 7.97 14.61 23.17
C PRO A 125 9.47 14.56 23.45
N ASN A 126 10.17 13.64 22.80
CA ASN A 126 11.62 13.44 22.89
C ASN A 126 12.25 13.37 21.49
N GLU A 127 13.58 13.21 21.40
CA GLU A 127 14.29 13.18 20.11
C GLU A 127 13.88 12.02 19.19
N LYS A 128 13.33 10.95 19.75
CA LYS A 128 12.83 9.78 19.00
C LYS A 128 11.39 9.96 18.52
N SER A 129 10.69 11.00 18.99
CA SER A 129 9.31 11.28 18.62
C SER A 129 9.18 11.72 17.16
N GLY A 130 8.21 11.14 16.46
CA GLY A 130 7.91 11.44 15.07
C GLY A 130 7.66 10.20 14.24
N GLU A 131 7.31 10.43 12.98
CA GLU A 131 7.12 9.33 12.04
C GLU A 131 8.45 8.87 11.43
N GLU A 132 8.54 7.58 11.14
CA GLU A 132 9.67 7.03 10.39
C GLU A 132 9.66 7.56 8.94
N ASN A 133 10.84 7.91 8.43
CA ASN A 133 11.02 8.45 7.08
C ASN A 133 10.25 9.75 6.77
N TYR A 134 10.05 10.63 7.77
CA TYR A 134 9.33 11.90 7.63
C TYR A 134 9.65 12.70 6.35
N SER A 135 10.93 12.91 6.03
CA SER A 135 11.34 13.68 4.85
C SER A 135 10.80 13.12 3.53
N ARG A 136 10.66 11.79 3.42
CA ARG A 136 10.12 11.12 2.25
C ARG A 136 8.60 11.27 2.21
N ASN A 137 7.92 11.00 3.31
CA ASN A 137 6.47 11.09 3.42
C ASN A 137 5.99 12.52 3.18
N ARG A 138 6.70 13.51 3.74
CA ARG A 138 6.41 14.93 3.56
C ARG A 138 6.50 15.36 2.10
N LYS A 139 7.51 14.87 1.36
CA LYS A 139 7.61 15.13 -0.09
C LYS A 139 6.40 14.56 -0.84
N PHE A 140 5.99 13.33 -0.52
CA PHE A 140 4.81 12.73 -1.14
C PHE A 140 3.53 13.51 -0.82
N GLU A 141 3.32 13.92 0.43
CA GLU A 141 2.18 14.74 0.84
C GLU A 141 2.15 16.08 0.10
N ILE A 142 3.29 16.76 -0.03
CA ILE A 142 3.40 18.03 -0.78
C ILE A 142 3.09 17.81 -2.27
N ILE A 143 3.68 16.79 -2.90
CA ILE A 143 3.43 16.49 -4.31
C ILE A 143 1.95 16.17 -4.53
N ASP A 144 1.32 15.41 -3.62
CA ASP A 144 -0.08 15.05 -3.75
C ASP A 144 -1.01 16.27 -3.60
N ASN A 145 -0.71 17.15 -2.64
CA ASN A 145 -1.47 18.38 -2.41
C ASN A 145 -1.29 19.40 -3.55
N LEU A 146 -0.11 19.49 -4.16
CA LEU A 146 0.18 20.39 -5.28
C LEU A 146 -0.31 19.83 -6.63
N ARG A 147 -0.57 18.52 -6.75
CA ARG A 147 -1.00 17.92 -8.01
C ARG A 147 -2.31 18.52 -8.50
N ASN A 148 -3.34 18.57 -7.65
CA ASN A 148 -4.65 19.06 -8.05
C ASN A 148 -4.65 20.53 -8.52
N PRO A 149 -4.06 21.52 -7.80
CA PRO A 149 -4.01 22.90 -8.28
C PRO A 149 -3.18 23.05 -9.56
N PHE A 150 -2.07 22.32 -9.70
CA PHE A 150 -1.26 22.35 -10.93
C PHE A 150 -2.03 21.82 -12.14
N ILE A 151 -2.74 20.69 -11.98
CA ILE A 151 -3.56 20.14 -13.07
C ILE A 151 -4.72 21.08 -13.41
N ILE A 152 -5.45 21.61 -12.42
CA ILE A 152 -6.56 22.53 -12.66
C ILE A 152 -6.06 23.78 -13.40
N SER A 153 -4.93 24.36 -12.98
CA SER A 153 -4.32 25.50 -13.66
C SER A 153 -3.91 25.16 -15.10
N GLY A 154 -3.29 23.99 -15.33
CA GLY A 154 -2.93 23.54 -16.67
C GLY A 154 -4.14 23.34 -17.59
N LEU A 155 -5.21 22.72 -17.08
CA LEU A 155 -6.46 22.55 -17.85
C LEU A 155 -7.12 23.89 -18.20
N LEU A 156 -7.11 24.86 -17.28
CA LEU A 156 -7.65 26.21 -17.54
C LEU A 156 -6.84 26.95 -18.60
N LEU A 157 -5.51 26.85 -18.58
CA LEU A 157 -4.64 27.46 -19.61
C LEU A 157 -4.88 26.85 -21.00
N ILE A 158 -5.02 25.52 -21.05
CA ILE A 158 -5.32 24.80 -22.29
C ILE A 158 -6.72 25.18 -22.80
N LEU A 159 -7.71 25.27 -21.92
CA LEU A 159 -9.06 25.70 -22.28
C LEU A 159 -9.06 27.14 -22.82
N ALA A 160 -8.33 28.05 -22.19
CA ALA A 160 -8.18 29.43 -22.66
C ALA A 160 -7.53 29.49 -24.05
N TYR A 161 -6.52 28.65 -24.32
CA TYR A 161 -5.89 28.53 -25.65
C TYR A 161 -6.90 28.07 -26.71
N PHE A 162 -7.70 27.04 -26.42
CA PHE A 162 -8.70 26.55 -27.38
C PHE A 162 -9.81 27.56 -27.64
N ILE A 163 -10.32 28.24 -26.60
CA ILE A 163 -11.32 29.30 -26.76
C ILE A 163 -10.77 30.46 -27.59
N GLY A 164 -9.51 30.86 -27.36
CA GLY A 164 -8.87 31.96 -28.10
C GLY A 164 -8.66 31.68 -29.59
N ASN A 165 -8.52 30.41 -29.98
CA ASN A 165 -8.34 30.00 -31.37
C ASN A 165 -9.65 29.59 -32.07
N HIS A 166 -10.80 29.63 -31.39
CA HIS A 166 -12.05 29.06 -31.89
C HIS A 166 -12.82 29.97 -32.85
N PHE A 167 -12.20 30.44 -33.95
CA PHE A 167 -12.89 31.12 -35.07
C PHE A 167 -12.06 31.05 -36.37
N THR A 168 -11.63 29.85 -36.79
CA THR A 168 -10.95 29.68 -38.09
C THR A 168 -11.85 28.94 -39.09
N ASN A 169 -12.02 29.51 -40.27
CA ASN A 169 -12.77 28.89 -41.37
C ASN A 169 -12.07 27.60 -41.80
N LEU A 170 -12.74 26.46 -41.65
CA LEU A 170 -12.24 25.16 -42.08
C LEU A 170 -12.39 25.01 -43.59
N SER A 171 -11.32 25.26 -44.34
CA SER A 171 -11.24 24.82 -45.75
C SER A 171 -10.79 23.37 -45.78
N ILE A 172 -11.70 22.46 -46.14
CA ILE A 172 -11.41 21.02 -46.20
C ILE A 172 -11.29 20.60 -47.67
N GLU A 173 -10.07 20.26 -48.11
CA GLU A 173 -9.83 19.84 -49.50
C GLU A 173 -10.50 18.50 -49.84
N ASN A 174 -10.74 17.64 -48.84
CA ASN A 174 -11.41 16.34 -49.02
C ASN A 174 -12.23 15.92 -47.78
N PRO A 175 -13.53 16.25 -47.71
CA PRO A 175 -14.35 16.02 -46.50
C PRO A 175 -14.54 14.55 -46.14
N ASN A 176 -14.62 13.65 -47.12
CA ASN A 176 -14.93 12.24 -46.88
C ASN A 176 -13.84 11.51 -46.07
N TYR A 177 -12.56 11.74 -46.37
CA TYR A 177 -11.46 11.15 -45.61
C TYR A 177 -11.36 11.71 -44.20
N PHE A 178 -11.62 13.01 -44.04
CA PHE A 178 -11.68 13.65 -42.73
C PHE A 178 -12.76 13.02 -41.84
N TYR A 179 -14.00 12.88 -42.33
CA TYR A 179 -15.08 12.28 -41.54
C TYR A 179 -14.84 10.80 -41.24
N ALA A 180 -14.33 10.03 -42.20
CA ALA A 180 -13.97 8.63 -41.97
C ALA A 180 -12.90 8.48 -40.88
N PHE A 181 -11.86 9.32 -40.92
CA PHE A 181 -10.80 9.32 -39.93
C PHE A 181 -11.27 9.81 -38.55
N LEU A 182 -12.15 10.82 -38.51
CA LEU A 182 -12.79 11.30 -37.27
C LEU A 182 -13.62 10.20 -36.59
N ILE A 183 -14.40 9.44 -37.37
CA ILE A 183 -15.18 8.30 -36.87
C ILE A 183 -14.24 7.20 -36.34
N ALA A 184 -13.16 6.88 -37.06
CA ALA A 184 -12.17 5.90 -36.60
C ALA A 184 -11.53 6.32 -35.26
N LYS A 185 -11.16 7.61 -35.12
CA LYS A 185 -10.65 8.17 -33.86
C LYS A 185 -11.67 8.06 -32.73
N PHE A 186 -12.92 8.42 -32.99
CA PHE A 186 -13.99 8.33 -32.00
C PHE A 186 -14.25 6.88 -31.54
N ALA A 187 -14.30 5.94 -32.48
CA ALA A 187 -14.40 4.52 -32.17
C ALA A 187 -13.22 4.05 -31.31
N GLY A 188 -12.00 4.50 -31.61
CA GLY A 188 -10.81 4.22 -30.82
C GLY A 188 -10.85 4.81 -29.41
N VAL A 189 -11.45 5.99 -29.22
CA VAL A 189 -11.71 6.57 -27.89
C VAL A 189 -12.64 5.68 -27.08
N ILE A 190 -13.73 5.20 -27.68
CA ILE A 190 -14.69 4.30 -27.01
C ILE A 190 -13.99 3.00 -26.58
N VAL A 191 -13.29 2.34 -27.49
CA VAL A 191 -12.63 1.05 -27.21
C VAL A 191 -11.51 1.21 -26.18
N SER A 192 -10.71 2.28 -26.26
CA SER A 192 -9.66 2.56 -25.28
C SER A 192 -10.23 2.91 -23.90
N SER A 193 -11.38 3.59 -23.86
CA SER A 193 -12.09 3.85 -22.60
C SER A 193 -12.60 2.56 -21.96
N PHE A 194 -13.08 1.59 -22.75
CA PHE A 194 -13.43 0.26 -22.24
C PHE A 194 -12.22 -0.53 -21.73
N LEU A 195 -11.07 -0.46 -22.41
CA LEU A 195 -9.82 -1.07 -21.94
C LEU A 195 -9.39 -0.52 -20.58
N ILE A 196 -9.49 0.80 -20.40
CA ILE A 196 -9.21 1.48 -19.14
C ILE A 196 -10.23 1.11 -18.06
N TRP A 197 -11.52 1.13 -18.39
CA TRP A 197 -12.56 0.74 -17.43
C TRP A 197 -12.36 -0.71 -16.96
N TYR A 198 -12.07 -1.64 -17.88
CA TYR A 198 -11.76 -3.03 -17.55
C TYR A 198 -10.55 -3.15 -16.61
N SER A 199 -9.49 -2.37 -16.84
CA SER A 199 -8.31 -2.39 -15.96
C SER A 199 -8.59 -1.90 -14.53
N ILE A 200 -9.65 -1.12 -14.33
CA ILE A 200 -10.04 -0.58 -13.02
C ILE A 200 -11.08 -1.49 -12.34
N ASP A 201 -12.07 -1.98 -13.09
CA ASP A 201 -13.20 -2.77 -12.58
C ASP A 201 -13.45 -4.03 -13.42
N ALA A 202 -12.49 -4.95 -13.39
CA ALA A 202 -12.54 -6.20 -14.14
C ALA A 202 -13.71 -7.13 -13.73
N LYS A 203 -14.38 -6.87 -12.60
CA LYS A 203 -15.51 -7.68 -12.08
C LYS A 203 -16.87 -7.18 -12.57
N ASN A 204 -16.91 -6.13 -13.38
CA ASN A 204 -18.15 -5.59 -13.90
C ASN A 204 -18.84 -6.57 -14.85
N SER A 205 -20.10 -6.93 -14.58
CA SER A 205 -20.87 -7.92 -15.35
C SER A 205 -20.99 -7.60 -16.85
N PHE A 206 -21.01 -6.33 -17.24
CA PHE A 206 -21.04 -5.92 -18.65
C PHE A 206 -19.69 -6.09 -19.34
N LEU A 207 -18.60 -5.87 -18.62
CA LEU A 207 -17.25 -5.99 -19.16
C LEU A 207 -16.82 -7.46 -19.28
N THR A 208 -17.20 -8.30 -18.31
CA THR A 208 -16.94 -9.74 -18.37
C THR A 208 -17.67 -10.39 -19.53
N SER A 209 -18.91 -9.97 -19.85
CA SER A 209 -19.65 -10.55 -20.99
C SER A 209 -19.04 -10.22 -22.36
N VAL A 210 -18.40 -9.06 -22.52
CA VAL A 210 -17.70 -8.66 -23.75
C VAL A 210 -16.32 -9.31 -23.87
N CYS A 211 -15.63 -9.52 -22.75
CA CYS A 211 -14.25 -9.99 -22.71
C CYS A 211 -14.09 -11.51 -22.51
N GLU A 212 -15.10 -12.20 -21.98
CA GLU A 212 -15.08 -13.65 -21.65
C GLU A 212 -16.11 -14.42 -22.49
N ILE A 213 -16.07 -14.23 -23.81
CA ILE A 213 -17.00 -14.90 -24.75
C ILE A 213 -16.72 -16.41 -24.85
N ASN A 214 -15.47 -16.83 -24.66
CA ASN A 214 -15.05 -18.23 -24.69
C ASN A 214 -13.85 -18.48 -23.74
N SER A 215 -13.54 -19.74 -23.46
CA SER A 215 -12.44 -20.16 -22.57
C SER A 215 -11.03 -19.65 -22.95
N LYS A 216 -10.85 -19.19 -24.20
CA LYS A 216 -9.58 -18.65 -24.73
C LYS A 216 -9.58 -17.12 -24.89
N THR A 217 -10.67 -16.44 -24.51
CA THR A 217 -10.77 -14.98 -24.54
C THR A 217 -10.80 -14.45 -23.13
N ASN A 218 -9.75 -13.74 -22.73
CA ASN A 218 -9.65 -13.13 -21.41
C ASN A 218 -8.85 -11.82 -21.50
N CYS A 219 -9.54 -10.68 -21.36
CA CYS A 219 -8.90 -9.37 -21.38
C CYS A 219 -8.02 -9.14 -20.14
N GLY A 220 -8.37 -9.72 -18.99
CA GLY A 220 -7.72 -9.46 -17.71
C GLY A 220 -6.31 -10.00 -17.60
N ASN A 221 -6.06 -11.21 -18.10
CA ASN A 221 -4.72 -11.80 -18.10
C ASN A 221 -3.75 -11.02 -18.98
N ILE A 222 -4.23 -10.42 -20.07
CA ILE A 222 -3.41 -9.58 -20.95
C ILE A 222 -3.18 -8.21 -20.30
N LEU A 223 -4.24 -7.54 -19.85
CA LEU A 223 -4.17 -6.17 -19.32
C LEU A 223 -3.45 -6.05 -17.97
N ASN A 224 -3.47 -7.10 -17.15
CA ASN A 224 -2.78 -7.12 -15.86
C ASN A 224 -1.38 -7.74 -15.91
N SER A 225 -0.95 -8.23 -17.08
CA SER A 225 0.38 -8.83 -17.24
C SER A 225 1.51 -7.80 -17.08
N GLU A 226 2.71 -8.24 -16.74
CA GLU A 226 3.89 -7.37 -16.67
C GLU A 226 4.19 -6.72 -18.03
N ALA A 227 3.98 -7.44 -19.13
CA ALA A 227 4.16 -6.92 -20.49
C ALA A 227 3.16 -5.81 -20.85
N ALA A 228 2.04 -5.69 -20.11
CA ALA A 228 1.08 -4.62 -20.31
C ALA A 228 1.58 -3.25 -19.81
N LYS A 229 2.67 -3.23 -19.03
CA LYS A 229 3.27 -2.04 -18.40
C LYS A 229 4.60 -1.71 -19.08
N ILE A 230 4.77 -0.47 -19.52
CA ILE A 230 6.01 -0.05 -20.21
C ILE A 230 7.01 0.52 -19.21
N LEU A 231 6.54 1.36 -18.29
CA LEU A 231 7.37 2.04 -17.28
C LEU A 231 6.97 1.67 -15.84
N GLY A 232 6.24 0.56 -15.66
CA GLY A 232 5.65 0.15 -14.38
C GLY A 232 4.47 1.00 -13.91
N TRP A 233 4.44 2.30 -14.23
CA TRP A 233 3.37 3.24 -13.88
C TRP A 233 2.42 3.58 -15.04
N LEU A 234 2.85 3.33 -16.28
CA LEU A 234 2.11 3.59 -17.53
C LEU A 234 1.82 2.27 -18.27
N THR A 235 0.57 2.10 -18.68
CA THR A 235 0.04 0.92 -19.38
C THR A 235 -0.22 1.18 -20.86
N TRP A 236 -0.24 0.13 -21.68
CA TRP A 236 -0.59 0.24 -23.11
C TRP A 236 -2.01 0.77 -23.35
N SER A 237 -2.96 0.45 -22.46
CA SER A 237 -4.32 0.99 -22.54
C SER A 237 -4.36 2.51 -22.34
N GLU A 238 -3.50 3.06 -21.48
CA GLU A 238 -3.38 4.51 -21.30
C GLU A 238 -2.77 5.18 -22.53
N ILE A 239 -1.76 4.57 -23.14
CA ILE A 239 -1.18 5.06 -24.40
C ILE A 239 -2.22 5.05 -25.52
N GLY A 240 -3.02 3.99 -25.64
CA GLY A 240 -4.14 3.92 -26.58
C GLY A 240 -5.12 5.08 -26.36
N LEU A 241 -5.53 5.33 -25.10
CA LEU A 241 -6.40 6.45 -24.76
C LEU A 241 -5.80 7.80 -25.18
N PHE A 242 -4.51 8.04 -24.91
CA PHE A 242 -3.81 9.27 -25.30
C PHE A 242 -3.75 9.43 -26.82
N TYR A 243 -3.45 8.35 -27.53
CA TYR A 243 -3.38 8.32 -28.99
C TYR A 243 -4.71 8.67 -29.66
N PHE A 244 -5.79 7.99 -29.27
CA PHE A 244 -7.09 8.22 -29.90
C PHE A 244 -7.74 9.52 -29.45
N THR A 245 -7.69 9.86 -28.16
CA THR A 245 -8.32 11.08 -27.65
C THR A 245 -7.54 12.33 -28.04
N GLY A 246 -6.20 12.28 -27.97
CA GLY A 246 -5.34 13.38 -28.39
C GLY A 246 -5.47 13.63 -29.90
N GLY A 247 -5.50 12.55 -30.69
CA GLY A 247 -5.78 12.63 -32.12
C GLY A 247 -7.16 13.17 -32.44
N PHE A 248 -8.21 12.68 -31.76
CA PHE A 248 -9.58 13.18 -31.92
C PHE A 248 -9.68 14.67 -31.60
N LEU A 249 -9.09 15.11 -30.48
CA LEU A 249 -9.07 16.50 -30.08
C LEU A 249 -8.32 17.37 -31.08
N SER A 250 -7.18 16.89 -31.59
CA SER A 250 -6.41 17.62 -32.61
C SER A 250 -7.19 17.82 -33.90
N LEU A 251 -8.07 16.90 -34.29
CA LEU A 251 -8.95 17.08 -35.46
C LEU A 251 -10.05 18.11 -35.21
N LEU A 252 -10.59 18.19 -33.99
CA LEU A 252 -11.65 19.14 -33.64
C LEU A 252 -11.14 20.57 -33.51
N PHE A 253 -9.92 20.73 -32.98
CA PHE A 253 -9.33 22.03 -32.66
C PHE A 253 -8.18 22.42 -33.60
N SER A 254 -8.11 21.80 -34.78
CA SER A 254 -7.05 22.07 -35.75
C SER A 254 -7.27 23.40 -36.48
N ASN A 255 -6.25 24.28 -36.46
CA ASN A 255 -6.19 25.47 -37.30
C ASN A 255 -5.88 25.15 -38.77
N ASN A 256 -5.16 24.05 -39.03
CA ASN A 256 -4.83 23.56 -40.38
C ASN A 256 -5.01 22.03 -40.46
N LEU A 257 -6.15 21.61 -41.02
CA LEU A 257 -6.54 20.20 -41.05
C LEU A 257 -5.60 19.35 -41.90
N ASN A 258 -5.10 19.88 -43.02
CA ASN A 258 -4.23 19.13 -43.92
C ASN A 258 -2.90 18.77 -43.25
N GLU A 259 -2.27 19.73 -42.59
CA GLU A 259 -1.04 19.48 -41.83
C GLU A 259 -1.26 18.55 -40.64
N THR A 260 -2.36 18.75 -39.91
CA THR A 260 -2.73 17.89 -38.78
C THR A 260 -2.90 16.43 -39.23
N LEU A 261 -3.59 16.20 -40.35
CA LEU A 261 -3.77 14.87 -40.93
C LEU A 261 -2.44 14.24 -41.36
N GLN A 262 -1.51 15.02 -41.92
CA GLN A 262 -0.17 14.53 -42.29
C GLN A 262 0.65 14.12 -41.07
N ILE A 263 0.63 14.91 -39.99
CA ILE A 263 1.35 14.58 -38.75
C ILE A 263 0.74 13.33 -38.10
N LEU A 264 -0.59 13.23 -38.05
CA LEU A 264 -1.29 12.05 -37.51
C LEU A 264 -1.05 10.79 -38.34
N LYS A 265 -0.86 10.91 -39.66
CA LYS A 265 -0.44 9.80 -40.53
C LYS A 265 0.90 9.24 -40.10
N TRP A 266 1.90 10.09 -39.87
CA TRP A 266 3.20 9.62 -39.39
C TRP A 266 3.11 9.00 -37.99
N LEU A 267 2.34 9.59 -37.09
CA LEU A 267 2.11 9.02 -35.76
C LEU A 267 1.43 7.64 -35.85
N ASN A 268 0.48 7.44 -36.77
CA ASN A 268 -0.14 6.14 -37.03
C ASN A 268 0.87 5.11 -37.58
N VAL A 269 1.71 5.50 -38.55
CA VAL A 269 2.76 4.61 -39.08
C VAL A 269 3.71 4.15 -37.97
N LEU A 270 4.08 5.03 -37.04
CA LEU A 270 4.91 4.69 -35.88
C LEU A 270 4.20 3.76 -34.88
N ALA A 271 2.86 3.75 -34.87
CA ALA A 271 2.06 2.86 -34.03
C ALA A 271 1.86 1.46 -34.64
N LEU A 272 2.06 1.27 -35.95
CA LEU A 272 1.84 -0.03 -36.61
C LEU A 272 2.76 -1.15 -36.08
N PRO A 273 4.05 -0.95 -35.79
CA PRO A 273 4.89 -1.99 -35.19
C PRO A 273 4.33 -2.56 -33.87
N TYR A 274 3.62 -1.75 -33.09
CA TYR A 274 2.96 -2.21 -31.86
C TYR A 274 1.85 -3.22 -32.16
N THR A 275 1.15 -3.12 -33.31
CA THR A 275 0.12 -4.11 -33.67
C THR A 275 0.72 -5.51 -33.85
N VAL A 276 1.87 -5.61 -34.51
CA VAL A 276 2.60 -6.87 -34.72
C VAL A 276 3.05 -7.45 -33.39
N TRP A 277 3.66 -6.63 -32.54
CA TRP A 277 4.10 -7.03 -31.21
C TRP A 277 2.93 -7.51 -30.32
N SER A 278 1.82 -6.77 -30.33
CA SER A 278 0.63 -7.06 -29.53
C SER A 278 -0.03 -8.39 -29.93
N VAL A 279 -0.11 -8.70 -31.24
CA VAL A 279 -0.58 -10.01 -31.73
C VAL A 279 0.39 -11.12 -31.35
N TYR A 280 1.69 -10.93 -31.54
CA TYR A 280 2.71 -11.92 -31.20
C TYR A 280 2.63 -12.31 -29.72
N TYR A 281 2.53 -11.32 -28.83
CA TYR A 281 2.42 -11.55 -27.39
C TYR A 281 1.16 -12.35 -27.04
N GLN A 282 -0.01 -11.95 -27.56
CA GLN A 282 -1.27 -12.63 -27.30
C GLN A 282 -1.27 -14.08 -27.82
N ALA A 283 -0.78 -14.30 -29.04
CA ALA A 283 -0.80 -15.61 -29.69
C ALA A 283 0.21 -16.60 -29.09
N PHE A 284 1.45 -16.17 -28.85
CA PHE A 284 2.55 -17.09 -28.53
C PHE A 284 2.97 -17.08 -27.05
N VAL A 285 2.86 -15.93 -26.37
CA VAL A 285 3.31 -15.77 -24.98
C VAL A 285 2.16 -15.98 -24.01
N ALA A 286 1.10 -15.19 -24.12
CA ALA A 286 -0.07 -15.27 -23.25
C ALA A 286 -0.99 -16.46 -23.62
N LYS A 287 -1.01 -16.86 -24.89
CA LYS A 287 -1.89 -17.92 -25.45
C LYS A 287 -3.38 -17.66 -25.21
N GLU A 288 -3.76 -16.40 -25.09
CA GLU A 288 -5.11 -15.92 -24.87
C GLU A 288 -5.36 -14.69 -25.76
N TRP A 289 -6.62 -14.43 -26.08
CA TRP A 289 -7.02 -13.32 -26.96
C TRP A 289 -7.81 -12.26 -26.19
N CYS A 290 -7.43 -10.99 -26.37
CA CYS A 290 -8.20 -9.85 -25.87
C CYS A 290 -8.95 -9.20 -27.05
N VAL A 291 -10.28 -9.37 -27.08
CA VAL A 291 -11.13 -8.82 -28.15
C VAL A 291 -10.95 -7.31 -28.28
N LEU A 292 -10.89 -6.59 -27.16
CA LEU A 292 -10.72 -5.13 -27.16
C LEU A 292 -9.34 -4.69 -27.70
N CYS A 293 -8.26 -5.40 -27.36
CA CYS A 293 -6.92 -5.11 -27.91
C CYS A 293 -6.85 -5.38 -29.41
N LEU A 294 -7.48 -6.46 -29.88
CA LEU A 294 -7.58 -6.76 -31.32
C LEU A 294 -8.39 -5.68 -32.05
N THR A 295 -9.49 -5.20 -31.46
CA THR A 295 -10.27 -4.08 -32.02
C THR A 295 -9.41 -2.83 -32.17
N VAL A 296 -8.56 -2.50 -31.18
CA VAL A 296 -7.60 -1.38 -31.30
C VAL A 296 -6.64 -1.59 -32.48
N GLN A 297 -6.12 -2.81 -32.67
CA GLN A 297 -5.23 -3.09 -33.80
C GLN A 297 -5.94 -2.91 -35.14
N VAL A 298 -7.18 -3.42 -35.27
CA VAL A 298 -8.00 -3.23 -36.47
C VAL A 298 -8.23 -1.74 -36.74
N LEU A 299 -8.54 -0.95 -35.71
CA LEU A 299 -8.71 0.49 -35.84
C LEU A 299 -7.44 1.20 -36.30
N LEU A 300 -6.26 0.82 -35.80
CA LEU A 300 -4.98 1.39 -36.26
C LEU A 300 -4.73 1.11 -37.76
N TRP A 301 -5.11 -0.07 -38.25
CA TRP A 301 -5.04 -0.40 -39.67
C TRP A 301 -6.09 0.36 -40.51
N ILE A 302 -7.31 0.53 -40.01
CA ILE A 302 -8.34 1.36 -40.66
C ILE A 302 -7.83 2.80 -40.83
N GLU A 303 -7.22 3.36 -39.78
CA GLU A 303 -6.61 4.70 -39.83
C GLU A 303 -5.50 4.78 -40.88
N PHE A 304 -4.60 3.78 -40.94
CA PHE A 304 -3.53 3.71 -41.93
C PHE A 304 -4.09 3.76 -43.36
N PHE A 305 -5.08 2.92 -43.68
CA PHE A 305 -5.67 2.89 -45.02
C PHE A 305 -6.41 4.18 -45.37
N THR A 306 -7.10 4.78 -44.39
CA THR A 306 -7.84 6.05 -44.57
C THR A 306 -6.89 7.22 -44.88
N LEU A 307 -5.72 7.27 -44.24
CA LEU A 307 -4.71 8.33 -44.43
C LEU A 307 -3.73 8.05 -45.57
N SER A 308 -3.70 6.82 -46.10
CA SER A 308 -2.78 6.42 -47.17
C SER A 308 -2.82 7.34 -48.41
N PRO A 309 -3.99 7.82 -48.90
CA PRO A 309 -4.07 8.64 -50.11
C PRO A 309 -3.58 10.08 -49.93
N ILE A 310 -3.41 10.54 -48.68
CA ILE A 310 -2.98 11.92 -48.39
C ILE A 310 -1.50 12.06 -48.72
N SER A 311 -1.17 12.92 -49.68
CA SER A 311 0.20 13.27 -50.04
C SER A 311 0.85 14.13 -48.96
N PHE A 312 2.17 13.97 -48.80
CA PHE A 312 2.95 14.75 -47.86
C PHE A 312 3.41 16.05 -48.53
N THR A 313 3.06 17.18 -47.93
CA THR A 313 3.46 18.51 -48.40
C THR A 313 3.95 19.32 -47.21
N ILE A 314 5.22 19.76 -47.27
CA ILE A 314 5.80 20.60 -46.23
C ILE A 314 5.39 22.04 -46.49
N SER A 315 4.63 22.61 -45.55
CA SER A 315 4.22 24.00 -45.50
C SER A 315 4.99 24.75 -44.40
N SER A 316 4.98 26.08 -44.45
CA SER A 316 5.61 26.94 -43.46
C SER A 316 4.93 26.94 -42.09
N ASP A 317 3.65 26.52 -42.01
CA ASP A 317 2.84 26.56 -40.78
C ASP A 317 2.92 25.29 -39.93
N ILE A 318 3.74 24.31 -40.34
CA ILE A 318 3.85 23.00 -39.67
C ILE A 318 4.20 23.11 -38.18
N ILE A 319 4.94 24.15 -37.77
CA ILE A 319 5.29 24.41 -36.37
C ILE A 319 4.04 24.71 -35.53
N ASN A 320 3.11 25.52 -36.05
CA ASN A 320 1.87 25.86 -35.35
C ASN A 320 0.98 24.63 -35.22
N SER A 321 0.89 23.79 -36.25
CA SER A 321 0.17 22.52 -36.22
C SER A 321 0.79 21.53 -35.22
N LEU A 322 2.12 21.45 -35.14
CA LEU A 322 2.83 20.64 -34.14
C LEU A 322 2.59 21.12 -32.70
N ILE A 323 2.59 22.44 -32.47
CA ILE A 323 2.28 23.03 -31.16
C ILE A 323 0.83 22.69 -30.78
N ASN A 324 -0.13 22.89 -31.68
CA ASN A 324 -1.53 22.60 -31.41
C ASN A 324 -1.77 21.11 -31.11
N LEU A 325 -1.15 20.22 -31.90
CA LEU A 325 -1.20 18.78 -31.66
C LEU A 325 -0.57 18.43 -30.32
N SER A 326 0.59 18.99 -29.99
CA SER A 326 1.24 18.77 -28.69
C SER A 326 0.34 19.21 -27.53
N LEU A 327 -0.33 20.36 -27.64
CA LEU A 327 -1.28 20.84 -26.64
C LEU A 327 -2.50 19.91 -26.51
N CYS A 328 -3.01 19.36 -27.61
CA CYS A 328 -4.10 18.38 -27.60
C CYS A 328 -3.71 17.07 -26.90
N PHE A 329 -2.51 16.55 -27.14
CA PHE A 329 -2.05 15.32 -26.47
C PHE A 329 -1.71 15.57 -25.00
N LEU A 330 -1.11 16.72 -24.68
CA LEU A 330 -0.83 17.12 -23.31
C LEU A 330 -2.11 17.32 -22.50
N SER A 331 -3.16 17.90 -23.09
CA SER A 331 -4.44 18.12 -22.39
C SER A 331 -5.06 16.80 -21.93
N VAL A 332 -5.07 15.79 -22.79
CA VAL A 332 -5.57 14.45 -22.47
C VAL A 332 -4.72 13.81 -21.39
N THR A 333 -3.39 13.93 -21.47
CA THR A 333 -2.47 13.35 -20.47
C THR A 333 -2.67 14.00 -19.09
N ILE A 334 -2.81 15.33 -19.05
CA ILE A 334 -3.06 16.10 -17.82
C ILE A 334 -4.44 15.74 -17.25
N LEU A 335 -5.47 15.70 -18.09
CA LEU A 335 -6.82 15.33 -17.70
C LEU A 335 -6.85 13.89 -17.15
N TRP A 336 -6.19 12.95 -17.82
CA TRP A 336 -6.07 11.58 -17.33
C TRP A 336 -5.35 11.51 -15.98
N ALA A 337 -4.25 12.25 -15.79
CA ALA A 337 -3.57 12.33 -14.51
C ALA A 337 -4.47 12.87 -13.39
N PHE A 338 -5.41 13.77 -13.72
CA PHE A 338 -6.41 14.28 -12.78
C PHE A 338 -7.44 13.23 -12.39
N ILE A 339 -7.95 12.48 -13.38
CA ILE A 339 -9.06 11.54 -13.21
C ILE A 339 -8.56 10.18 -12.68
N LYS A 340 -7.34 9.75 -13.02
CA LYS A 340 -6.80 8.43 -12.65
C LYS A 340 -6.80 8.19 -11.14
N LYS A 341 -6.29 9.13 -10.34
CA LYS A 341 -6.25 8.95 -8.87
C LYS A 341 -7.63 8.91 -8.22
N PRO A 342 -8.57 9.84 -8.47
CA PRO A 342 -9.92 9.73 -7.92
C PRO A 342 -10.64 8.50 -8.43
N LEU A 343 -10.45 8.05 -9.68
CA LEU A 343 -11.00 6.76 -10.14
C LEU A 343 -10.46 5.59 -9.32
N GLN A 344 -9.14 5.50 -9.14
CA GLN A 344 -8.50 4.46 -8.31
C GLN A 344 -8.95 4.52 -6.85
N ASN A 345 -9.13 5.72 -6.31
CA ASN A 345 -9.57 5.95 -4.93
C ASN A 345 -11.10 5.86 -4.74
N SER A 346 -11.89 5.92 -5.82
CA SER A 346 -13.37 5.83 -5.78
C SER A 346 -13.88 4.40 -5.62
N GLY A 347 -13.04 3.40 -5.97
CA GLY A 347 -13.17 2.09 -5.38
C GLY A 347 -13.03 2.28 -3.88
N ARG A 348 -14.08 1.98 -3.09
CA ARG A 348 -14.27 2.26 -1.66
C ARG A 348 -13.22 1.63 -0.71
N PHE A 349 -12.03 1.34 -1.23
CA PHE A 349 -10.91 0.70 -0.56
C PHE A 349 -10.52 1.43 0.72
N ASP A 350 -10.41 2.76 0.76
CA ASP A 350 -9.92 3.44 1.97
C ASP A 350 -10.87 3.28 3.18
N GLU A 351 -12.18 3.43 2.99
CA GLU A 351 -13.16 3.31 4.08
C GLU A 351 -13.37 1.86 4.50
N THR A 352 -13.49 0.95 3.53
CA THR A 352 -13.58 -0.49 3.81
C THR A 352 -12.29 -0.98 4.47
N TYR A 353 -11.13 -0.52 4.02
CA TYR A 353 -9.83 -0.86 4.61
C TYR A 353 -9.73 -0.35 6.04
N ASN A 354 -10.07 0.92 6.30
CA ASN A 354 -10.05 1.46 7.66
C ASN A 354 -11.02 0.70 8.57
N THR A 355 -12.23 0.41 8.10
CA THR A 355 -13.21 -0.41 8.85
C THR A 355 -12.69 -1.81 9.13
N LEU A 356 -12.05 -2.46 8.15
CA LEU A 356 -11.41 -3.76 8.33
C LEU A 356 -10.24 -3.71 9.32
N GLN A 357 -9.43 -2.65 9.31
CA GLN A 357 -8.35 -2.46 10.28
C GLN A 357 -8.91 -2.27 11.70
N LYS A 358 -10.00 -1.50 11.85
CA LYS A 358 -10.71 -1.36 13.13
C LYS A 358 -11.19 -2.71 13.65
N ILE A 359 -11.86 -3.51 12.82
CA ILE A 359 -12.33 -4.84 13.20
C ILE A 359 -11.15 -5.79 13.50
N LYS A 360 -10.11 -5.77 12.67
CA LYS A 360 -8.93 -6.64 12.81
C LYS A 360 -8.22 -6.41 14.15
N PHE A 361 -8.18 -5.18 14.64
CA PHE A 361 -7.55 -4.81 15.92
C PHE A 361 -8.57 -4.45 17.00
N ASP A 362 -9.80 -4.90 16.84
CA ASP A 362 -10.80 -4.79 17.90
C ASP A 362 -10.42 -5.73 19.07
N PRO A 363 -10.37 -5.25 20.32
CA PRO A 363 -9.95 -6.06 21.45
C PRO A 363 -10.79 -7.32 21.67
N ASP A 364 -12.09 -7.28 21.38
CA ASP A 364 -12.99 -8.42 21.56
C ASP A 364 -12.83 -9.43 20.42
N PHE A 365 -12.64 -8.95 19.18
CA PHE A 365 -12.29 -9.80 18.05
C PHE A 365 -10.95 -10.54 18.25
N VAL A 366 -9.91 -9.81 18.66
CA VAL A 366 -8.59 -10.37 18.94
C VAL A 366 -8.67 -11.42 20.05
N ARG A 367 -9.32 -11.10 21.17
CA ARG A 367 -9.54 -12.06 22.27
C ARG A 367 -10.38 -13.26 21.82
N GLY A 368 -11.41 -13.07 21.01
CA GLY A 368 -12.24 -14.14 20.50
C GLY A 368 -11.48 -15.15 19.63
N ILE A 369 -10.58 -14.66 18.77
CA ILE A 369 -9.79 -15.51 17.87
C ILE A 369 -8.58 -16.12 18.57
N LEU A 370 -7.84 -15.34 19.37
CA LEU A 370 -6.59 -15.77 20.01
C LEU A 370 -6.77 -16.36 21.41
N SER A 371 -8.01 -16.50 21.91
CA SER A 371 -8.31 -17.24 23.16
C SER A 371 -8.22 -18.75 22.99
N LYS A 372 -8.32 -19.26 21.76
CA LYS A 372 -8.21 -20.70 21.48
C LYS A 372 -6.74 -21.11 21.48
N GLU A 373 -6.28 -21.57 22.64
CA GLU A 373 -4.98 -22.23 22.75
C GLU A 373 -4.98 -23.52 21.92
N ARG A 374 -3.90 -23.74 21.15
CA ARG A 374 -3.57 -25.08 20.66
C ARG A 374 -2.78 -25.81 21.74
N MET A 375 -3.09 -27.10 21.92
CA MET A 375 -2.23 -27.98 22.71
C MET A 375 -0.94 -28.24 21.92
N LEU A 376 0.07 -27.39 22.14
CA LEU A 376 1.40 -27.60 21.57
C LEU A 376 2.13 -28.70 22.37
N PRO A 377 2.79 -29.66 21.69
CA PRO A 377 3.57 -30.70 22.37
C PRO A 377 4.76 -30.09 23.13
N PRO A 378 5.21 -30.72 24.22
CA PRO A 378 6.48 -30.33 24.85
C PRO A 378 7.65 -30.59 23.90
N ILE A 379 8.76 -29.89 24.14
CA ILE A 379 10.04 -30.20 23.49
C ILE A 379 10.51 -31.55 24.02
N PHE A 380 10.75 -32.52 23.14
CA PHE A 380 11.15 -33.87 23.54
C PHE A 380 12.57 -33.88 24.12
N GLU A 381 12.86 -34.87 24.96
CA GLU A 381 14.20 -35.07 25.50
C GLU A 381 15.21 -35.32 24.36
N GLY A 382 16.33 -34.58 24.37
CA GLY A 382 17.34 -34.64 23.31
C GLY A 382 17.01 -33.88 22.02
N MET A 383 15.83 -33.24 21.91
CA MET A 383 15.45 -32.42 20.76
C MET A 383 16.15 -31.06 20.81
N LYS A 384 16.86 -30.70 19.74
CA LYS A 384 17.46 -29.38 19.55
C LYS A 384 16.43 -28.43 18.93
N VAL A 385 16.15 -27.32 19.60
CA VAL A 385 15.25 -26.26 19.09
C VAL A 385 16.05 -24.97 18.99
N LEU A 386 15.91 -24.26 17.86
CA LEU A 386 16.52 -22.96 17.70
C LEU A 386 15.76 -21.94 18.57
N ARG A 387 16.44 -21.46 19.62
CA ARG A 387 15.92 -20.42 20.52
C ARG A 387 16.59 -19.08 20.24
N MET A 388 15.81 -18.01 20.18
CA MET A 388 16.31 -16.65 19.99
C MET A 388 15.55 -15.66 20.89
N GLY A 389 16.14 -14.50 21.14
CA GLY A 389 15.53 -13.45 21.95
C GLY A 389 15.86 -13.59 23.44
N ASN A 390 15.03 -13.02 24.30
CA ASN A 390 15.24 -13.04 25.74
C ASN A 390 14.70 -14.34 26.34
N THR A 391 15.56 -15.19 26.92
CA THR A 391 15.16 -16.48 27.48
C THR A 391 14.19 -16.38 28.65
N GLU A 392 14.19 -15.25 29.36
CA GLU A 392 13.33 -14.98 30.52
C GLU A 392 12.00 -14.32 30.15
N ALA A 393 11.72 -14.09 28.86
CA ALA A 393 10.50 -13.40 28.46
C ALA A 393 9.26 -14.30 28.59
N ASP A 394 8.16 -13.72 29.08
CA ASP A 394 6.88 -14.40 29.21
C ASP A 394 6.25 -14.73 27.85
N ASN A 395 6.35 -13.81 26.88
CA ASN A 395 5.77 -14.01 25.56
C ASN A 395 6.63 -14.94 24.70
N VAL A 396 6.02 -16.03 24.24
CA VAL A 396 6.66 -17.06 23.42
C VAL A 396 6.12 -17.02 22.01
N ILE A 397 7.01 -16.81 21.05
CA ILE A 397 6.71 -16.92 19.62
C ILE A 397 7.23 -18.28 19.13
N THR A 398 6.33 -19.20 18.83
CA THR A 398 6.71 -20.50 18.25
C THR A 398 6.52 -20.45 16.74
N LEU A 399 7.56 -20.77 15.97
CA LEU A 399 7.48 -20.82 14.51
C LEU A 399 7.76 -22.22 13.98
N ALA A 400 6.90 -22.70 13.09
CA ALA A 400 7.19 -23.81 12.22
C ALA A 400 7.65 -23.28 10.85
N LEU A 401 8.91 -23.51 10.48
CA LEU A 401 9.53 -22.96 9.27
C LEU A 401 10.06 -24.07 8.36
N SER A 402 9.71 -24.02 7.08
CA SER A 402 10.35 -24.87 6.06
C SER A 402 11.56 -24.17 5.45
N THR A 403 12.65 -24.92 5.27
CA THR A 403 13.90 -24.44 4.69
C THR A 403 13.79 -24.15 3.19
N SER A 404 12.84 -24.74 2.46
CA SER A 404 12.60 -24.46 1.03
C SER A 404 11.54 -23.37 0.78
N CYS A 405 10.91 -22.83 1.82
CA CYS A 405 9.82 -21.88 1.68
C CYS A 405 10.29 -20.41 1.76
N VAL A 406 10.07 -19.65 0.69
CA VAL A 406 10.40 -18.22 0.62
C VAL A 406 9.66 -17.40 1.68
N SER A 407 8.40 -17.73 1.97
CA SER A 407 7.62 -17.07 3.02
C SER A 407 8.15 -17.38 4.42
N CYS A 408 8.72 -18.57 4.65
CA CYS A 408 9.39 -18.91 5.91
C CYS A 408 10.66 -18.09 6.11
N GLY A 409 11.44 -17.86 5.06
CA GLY A 409 12.60 -16.96 5.12
C GLY A 409 12.21 -15.53 5.48
N ARG A 410 11.10 -15.01 4.94
CA ARG A 410 10.54 -13.71 5.34
C ARG A 410 10.13 -13.69 6.81
N ALA A 411 9.38 -14.71 7.26
CA ALA A 411 8.96 -14.85 8.65
C ALA A 411 10.15 -14.87 9.62
N PHE A 412 11.22 -15.61 9.29
CA PHE A 412 12.45 -15.64 10.08
C PHE A 412 13.08 -14.24 10.23
N GLN A 413 13.19 -13.49 9.13
CA GLN A 413 13.75 -12.14 9.17
C GLN A 413 12.87 -11.15 9.94
N GLU A 414 11.55 -11.27 9.84
CA GLU A 414 10.61 -10.44 10.60
C GLU A 414 10.69 -10.69 12.10
N VAL A 415 10.72 -11.96 12.53
CA VAL A 415 10.88 -12.28 13.96
C VAL A 415 12.22 -11.82 14.48
N LYS A 416 13.30 -12.02 13.71
CA LYS A 416 14.63 -11.53 14.09
C LYS A 416 14.64 -10.02 14.32
N LYS A 417 13.96 -9.26 13.46
CA LYS A 417 13.82 -7.81 13.66
C LYS A 417 13.06 -7.50 14.94
N LEU A 418 11.93 -8.18 15.18
CA LEU A 418 11.09 -7.99 16.36
C LEU A 418 11.86 -8.22 17.68
N ILE A 419 12.57 -9.34 17.81
CA ILE A 419 13.32 -9.67 19.04
C ILE A 419 14.53 -8.76 19.27
N ASN A 420 15.13 -8.22 18.19
CA ASN A 420 16.24 -7.28 18.30
C ASN A 420 15.77 -5.89 18.76
N SER A 421 14.53 -5.53 18.46
CA SER A 421 13.92 -4.27 18.91
C SER A 421 13.22 -4.36 20.26
N ASN A 422 12.81 -5.55 20.68
CA ASN A 422 11.98 -5.74 21.87
C ASN A 422 12.38 -7.01 22.65
N ASN A 423 12.81 -6.81 23.89
CA ASN A 423 13.27 -7.85 24.81
C ASN A 423 12.12 -8.64 25.50
N GLN A 424 10.85 -8.35 25.18
CA GLN A 424 9.68 -9.02 25.76
C GLN A 424 9.37 -10.36 25.10
N PHE A 425 10.13 -10.78 24.09
CA PHE A 425 9.84 -11.99 23.32
C PHE A 425 10.97 -13.00 23.39
N ARG A 426 10.59 -14.26 23.57
CA ARG A 426 11.42 -15.44 23.28
C ARG A 426 10.85 -16.16 22.08
N THR A 427 11.72 -16.68 21.23
CA THR A 427 11.34 -17.38 20.00
C THR A 427 11.81 -18.82 20.04
N GLU A 428 10.95 -19.74 19.64
CA GLU A 428 11.26 -21.16 19.45
C GLU A 428 10.95 -21.58 18.02
N ILE A 429 11.96 -22.05 17.29
CA ILE A 429 11.82 -22.40 15.87
C ILE A 429 11.93 -23.91 15.68
N PHE A 430 10.88 -24.46 15.08
CA PHE A 430 10.76 -25.84 14.64
C PHE A 430 10.90 -25.88 13.11
N PHE A 431 11.88 -26.63 12.61
CA PHE A 431 11.97 -26.87 11.18
C PHE A 431 10.89 -27.84 10.70
N ALA A 432 10.19 -27.47 9.62
CA ALA A 432 9.17 -28.25 8.92
C ALA A 432 9.72 -28.73 7.57
N PRO A 433 10.57 -29.77 7.58
CA PRO A 433 11.08 -30.37 6.34
C PRO A 433 9.96 -31.15 5.65
N SER A 434 10.11 -31.37 4.33
CA SER A 434 9.16 -32.18 3.56
C SER A 434 9.15 -33.64 4.02
N ASN A 435 8.02 -34.33 3.81
CA ASN A 435 7.92 -35.77 4.04
C ASN A 435 8.79 -36.58 3.07
N ASN A 436 9.23 -35.98 1.96
CA ASN A 436 10.16 -36.64 1.04
C ASN A 436 11.60 -36.47 1.53
N LEU A 437 12.20 -37.54 2.06
CA LEU A 437 13.56 -37.56 2.60
C LEU A 437 14.65 -37.17 1.59
N SER A 438 14.35 -37.24 0.28
CA SER A 438 15.24 -36.81 -0.80
C SER A 438 15.09 -35.33 -1.16
N ASP A 439 14.22 -34.59 -0.48
CA ASP A 439 14.04 -33.16 -0.70
C ASP A 439 15.22 -32.35 -0.12
N GLU A 440 15.57 -31.28 -0.83
CA GLU A 440 16.57 -30.29 -0.40
C GLU A 440 16.19 -29.70 0.96
N SER A 441 14.89 -29.52 1.21
CA SER A 441 14.39 -29.01 2.48
C SER A 441 14.81 -29.86 3.68
N VAL A 442 14.74 -31.19 3.54
CA VAL A 442 15.15 -32.17 4.56
C VAL A 442 16.66 -32.13 4.77
N ARG A 443 17.43 -32.06 3.69
CA ARG A 443 18.91 -32.03 3.77
C ARG A 443 19.40 -30.80 4.52
N VAL A 444 18.90 -29.61 4.17
CA VAL A 444 19.29 -28.36 4.83
C VAL A 444 18.87 -28.36 6.29
N ALA A 445 17.64 -28.77 6.60
CA ALA A 445 17.17 -28.86 7.99
C ALA A 445 18.05 -29.82 8.81
N ARG A 446 18.44 -30.96 8.22
CA ARG A 446 19.33 -31.94 8.86
C ARG A 446 20.70 -31.36 9.18
N VAL A 447 21.30 -30.66 8.22
CA VAL A 447 22.58 -29.99 8.42
C VAL A 447 22.49 -29.00 9.58
N ILE A 448 21.49 -28.11 9.56
CA ILE A 448 21.30 -27.09 10.59
C ILE A 448 21.11 -27.73 11.98
N LEU A 449 20.27 -28.75 12.09
CA LEU A 449 19.95 -29.39 13.36
C LEU A 449 21.11 -30.20 13.95
N ASN A 450 22.03 -30.69 13.13
CA ASN A 450 23.18 -31.45 13.61
C ASN A 450 24.38 -30.58 14.01
N LEU A 451 24.33 -29.26 13.75
CA LEU A 451 25.33 -28.32 14.25
C LEU A 451 25.28 -28.20 15.80
N PRO A 452 26.38 -27.76 16.43
CA PRO A 452 26.34 -27.30 17.82
C PRO A 452 25.39 -26.11 17.97
N ASN A 453 24.72 -25.99 19.12
CA ASN A 453 23.65 -25.00 19.35
C ASN A 453 24.07 -23.56 19.03
N GLU A 454 25.34 -23.21 19.27
CA GLU A 454 25.92 -21.89 19.02
C GLU A 454 25.91 -21.49 17.53
N TYR A 455 25.97 -22.48 16.61
CA TYR A 455 26.05 -22.24 15.17
C TYR A 455 24.69 -22.34 14.45
N ILE A 456 23.66 -22.90 15.11
CA ILE A 456 22.34 -23.12 14.50
C ILE A 456 21.73 -21.80 14.01
N GLN A 457 21.79 -20.74 14.84
CA GLN A 457 21.23 -19.44 14.49
C GLN A 457 21.93 -18.81 13.28
N GLU A 458 23.26 -18.83 13.27
CA GLU A 458 24.06 -18.26 12.18
C GLU A 458 23.84 -19.01 10.86
N ALA A 459 23.85 -20.34 10.90
CA ALA A 459 23.60 -21.18 9.73
C ALA A 459 22.20 -20.93 9.16
N THR A 460 21.17 -20.89 10.03
CA THR A 460 19.79 -20.59 9.64
C THR A 460 19.65 -19.22 9.00
N GLN A 461 20.31 -18.20 9.57
CA GLN A 461 20.32 -16.86 9.01
C GLN A 461 20.98 -16.81 7.63
N LYS A 462 22.16 -17.40 7.48
CA LYS A 462 22.89 -17.43 6.20
C LYS A 462 22.08 -18.12 5.12
N TRP A 463 21.36 -19.19 5.46
CA TRP A 463 20.46 -19.87 4.54
C TRP A 463 19.32 -18.96 4.08
N PHE A 464 18.55 -18.38 5.01
CA PHE A 464 17.38 -17.57 4.66
C PHE A 464 17.71 -16.21 4.02
N GLN A 465 18.95 -15.73 4.12
CA GLN A 465 19.39 -14.54 3.38
C GLN A 465 19.47 -14.78 1.86
N ASN A 466 19.72 -16.01 1.41
CA ASN A 466 19.89 -16.37 0.01
C ASN A 466 19.21 -17.70 -0.33
N VAL A 467 17.88 -17.77 -0.20
CA VAL A 467 17.06 -18.99 -0.45
C VAL A 467 17.21 -19.57 -1.88
N LYS A 468 17.88 -18.86 -2.80
CA LYS A 468 18.16 -19.30 -4.18
C LYS A 468 19.63 -19.70 -4.44
N GLN A 469 20.48 -19.81 -3.41
CA GLN A 469 21.85 -20.30 -3.60
C GLN A 469 21.89 -21.82 -3.71
N ASP A 470 22.75 -22.30 -4.61
CA ASP A 470 23.12 -23.70 -4.79
C ASP A 470 23.59 -24.31 -3.45
N GLN A 471 22.87 -25.33 -2.99
CA GLN A 471 23.04 -26.04 -1.71
C GLN A 471 24.52 -26.36 -1.43
N GLN A 472 25.24 -26.89 -2.43
CA GLN A 472 26.64 -27.30 -2.31
C GLN A 472 27.55 -26.11 -1.97
N LYS A 473 27.27 -24.93 -2.51
CA LYS A 473 28.03 -23.70 -2.21
C LYS A 473 27.76 -23.18 -0.80
N TRP A 474 26.58 -23.46 -0.24
CA TRP A 474 26.23 -23.10 1.13
C TRP A 474 26.92 -24.03 2.15
N GLU A 475 26.92 -25.34 1.90
CA GLU A 475 27.59 -26.34 2.74
C GLU A 475 29.11 -26.13 2.79
N ILE A 476 29.74 -25.88 1.64
CA ILE A 476 31.19 -25.59 1.54
C ILE A 476 31.56 -24.31 2.33
N LYS A 477 30.72 -23.27 2.27
CA LYS A 477 30.93 -22.02 3.03
C LYS A 477 30.83 -22.18 4.53
N LEU A 478 30.14 -23.21 5.01
CA LEU A 478 30.01 -23.53 6.42
C LEU A 478 31.13 -24.44 6.93
N GLY A 479 32.04 -24.90 6.05
CA GLY A 479 33.14 -25.80 6.42
C GLY A 479 32.67 -27.21 6.78
N ILE A 480 31.49 -27.61 6.30
CA ILE A 480 30.90 -28.91 6.57
C ILE A 480 31.51 -29.92 5.59
N ASN A 481 32.46 -30.72 6.07
CA ASN A 481 32.94 -31.89 5.32
C ASN A 481 31.83 -32.94 5.28
N GLU A 482 31.69 -33.63 4.14
CA GLU A 482 30.67 -34.64 3.80
C GLU A 482 30.56 -35.85 4.77
N ASN A 483 31.31 -35.86 5.88
CA ASN A 483 31.38 -36.92 6.88
C ASN A 483 30.61 -36.62 8.18
N ILE A 484 29.62 -35.73 8.17
CA ILE A 484 28.60 -35.82 9.22
C ILE A 484 27.75 -37.03 8.83
N GLU A 485 27.99 -38.19 9.47
CA GLU A 485 26.98 -39.25 9.61
C GLU A 485 25.79 -38.60 10.33
N ALA A 486 24.97 -37.89 9.56
CA ALA A 486 24.00 -36.95 10.05
C ALA A 486 22.78 -37.73 10.50
N ASP A 487 22.75 -38.02 11.80
CA ASP A 487 21.63 -38.70 12.45
C ASP A 487 20.31 -38.01 12.08
N PHE A 488 19.37 -38.80 11.57
CA PHE A 488 18.01 -38.35 11.24
C PHE A 488 17.17 -38.14 12.50
N GLN A 489 17.68 -38.52 13.68
CA GLN A 489 16.99 -38.39 14.95
C GLN A 489 16.43 -36.97 15.16
N GLN A 490 17.23 -35.93 14.95
CA GLN A 490 16.76 -34.55 15.13
C GLN A 490 15.63 -34.19 14.15
N VAL A 491 15.76 -34.56 12.88
CA VAL A 491 14.71 -34.34 11.87
C VAL A 491 13.42 -35.08 12.26
N SER A 492 13.54 -36.30 12.77
CA SER A 492 12.40 -37.10 13.20
C SER A 492 11.66 -36.49 14.40
N PHE A 493 12.37 -35.90 15.37
CA PHE A 493 11.77 -35.17 16.48
C PHE A 493 10.95 -33.98 16.00
N HIS A 494 11.49 -33.22 15.05
CA HIS A 494 10.78 -32.07 14.47
C HIS A 494 9.53 -32.48 13.71
N LEU A 495 9.61 -33.50 12.85
CA LEU A 495 8.44 -34.03 12.14
C LEU A 495 7.36 -34.52 13.10
N ARG A 496 7.76 -35.26 14.15
CA ARG A 496 6.82 -35.75 15.16
C ARG A 496 6.18 -34.63 15.97
N TRP A 497 6.94 -33.60 16.32
CA TRP A 497 6.41 -32.43 17.02
C TRP A 497 5.36 -31.71 16.15
N LEU A 498 5.64 -31.51 14.87
CA LEU A 498 4.71 -30.85 13.93
C LEU A 498 3.42 -31.64 13.73
N GLU A 499 3.52 -32.97 13.64
CA GLU A 499 2.37 -33.86 13.56
C GLU A 499 1.48 -33.72 14.80
N LEU A 500 2.06 -33.80 16.01
CA LEU A 500 1.32 -33.67 17.26
C LEU A 500 0.77 -32.25 17.48
N ALA A 501 1.45 -31.22 16.99
CA ALA A 501 0.96 -29.83 17.01
C ALA A 501 -0.14 -29.56 15.96
N GLY A 502 -0.38 -30.49 15.02
CA GLY A 502 -1.33 -30.33 13.93
C GLY A 502 -0.94 -29.24 12.94
N VAL A 503 0.36 -29.05 12.70
CA VAL A 503 0.87 -28.07 11.71
C VAL A 503 0.82 -28.69 10.32
N VAL A 504 -0.09 -28.19 9.49
CA VAL A 504 -0.30 -28.69 8.12
C VAL A 504 0.57 -27.96 7.09
N SER A 505 0.88 -26.69 7.33
CA SER A 505 1.63 -25.84 6.41
C SER A 505 2.57 -24.89 7.13
N ALA A 506 3.65 -24.51 6.44
CA ALA A 506 4.64 -23.55 6.92
C ALA A 506 4.64 -22.27 6.04
N PRO A 507 4.81 -21.06 6.63
CA PRO A 507 5.08 -20.81 8.04
C PRO A 507 3.81 -20.92 8.89
N ALA A 508 3.89 -21.64 10.02
CA ALA A 508 2.90 -21.54 11.08
C ALA A 508 3.51 -20.74 12.24
N ILE A 509 2.74 -19.80 12.77
CA ILE A 509 3.18 -18.88 13.83
C ILE A 509 2.22 -19.04 14.98
N PHE A 510 2.76 -19.22 16.19
CA PHE A 510 2.00 -19.25 17.42
C PHE A 510 2.52 -18.18 18.36
N LEU A 511 1.61 -17.49 19.03
CA LEU A 511 1.91 -16.55 20.10
C LEU A 511 1.29 -17.11 21.39
N ASN A 512 2.14 -17.45 22.36
CA ASN A 512 1.71 -18.01 23.65
C ASN A 512 0.79 -19.23 23.48
N LYS A 513 1.11 -20.13 22.53
CA LYS A 513 0.30 -21.31 22.15
C LYS A 513 -1.00 -21.04 21.38
N ALA A 514 -1.38 -19.79 21.14
CA ALA A 514 -2.47 -19.45 20.21
C ALA A 514 -1.92 -19.41 18.78
N GLU A 515 -2.58 -20.09 17.84
CA GLU A 515 -2.21 -20.03 16.42
C GLU A 515 -2.58 -18.67 15.85
N LEU A 516 -1.61 -17.99 15.24
CA LEU A 516 -1.81 -16.69 14.62
C LEU A 516 -2.40 -16.88 13.21
N PRO A 517 -3.61 -16.38 12.93
CA PRO A 517 -4.19 -16.46 11.59
C PRO A 517 -3.33 -15.73 10.55
N SER A 518 -3.35 -16.20 9.31
CA SER A 518 -2.52 -15.67 8.21
C SER A 518 -2.72 -14.18 7.90
N PHE A 519 -3.87 -13.61 8.25
CA PHE A 519 -4.14 -12.18 8.08
C PHE A 519 -3.48 -11.30 9.15
N PHE A 520 -2.94 -11.89 10.23
CA PHE A 520 -2.01 -11.24 11.14
C PHE A 520 -0.57 -11.62 10.78
N GLY A 521 0.26 -10.62 10.52
CA GLY A 521 1.70 -10.83 10.30
C GLY A 521 2.49 -10.72 11.61
N ILE A 522 3.77 -11.11 11.58
CA ILE A 522 4.68 -10.96 12.73
C ILE A 522 4.81 -9.50 13.15
N ALA A 523 4.78 -8.58 12.18
CA ALA A 523 4.77 -7.14 12.43
C ALA A 523 3.57 -6.65 13.27
N ASN A 524 2.53 -7.48 13.46
CA ASN A 524 1.38 -7.15 14.28
C ASN A 524 1.47 -7.70 15.72
N ILE A 525 2.45 -8.55 16.04
CA ILE A 525 2.54 -9.23 17.35
C ILE A 525 2.65 -8.21 18.49
N GLU A 526 3.50 -7.20 18.37
CA GLU A 526 3.66 -6.17 19.40
C GLU A 526 2.34 -5.45 19.69
N LYS A 527 1.62 -5.05 18.64
CA LYS A 527 0.30 -4.44 18.76
C LYS A 527 -0.74 -5.38 19.36
N LEU A 528 -0.69 -6.67 19.02
CA LEU A 528 -1.58 -7.69 19.59
C LEU A 528 -1.35 -7.88 21.09
N CYS A 529 -0.08 -7.92 21.54
CA CYS A 529 0.26 -7.99 22.96
C CYS A 529 -0.17 -6.74 23.73
N GLN A 530 -0.16 -5.56 23.12
CA GLN A 530 -0.70 -4.34 23.73
C GLN A 530 -2.22 -4.40 23.90
N ILE A 531 -2.94 -4.86 22.86
CA ILE A 531 -4.41 -4.96 22.86
C ILE A 531 -4.90 -6.05 23.82
N ALA A 532 -4.20 -7.18 23.87
CA ALA A 532 -4.57 -8.34 24.66
C ALA A 532 -3.30 -8.93 25.33
N PRO A 533 -2.91 -8.43 26.51
CA PRO A 533 -1.68 -8.87 27.18
C PRO A 533 -1.69 -10.36 27.59
N ASN A 534 -2.89 -10.94 27.75
CA ASN A 534 -3.08 -12.33 28.16
C ASN A 534 -3.35 -13.28 26.97
N ILE A 535 -2.95 -12.94 25.74
CA ILE A 535 -3.09 -13.85 24.58
C ILE A 535 -2.48 -15.21 24.92
N GLY A 536 -3.25 -16.28 24.72
CA GLY A 536 -2.78 -17.65 24.93
C GLY A 536 -2.46 -18.04 26.38
N PHE A 537 -2.85 -17.20 27.34
CA PHE A 537 -2.70 -17.46 28.79
C PHE A 537 -4.04 -17.64 29.50
N ALA A 538 -5.14 -17.86 28.76
CA ALA A 538 -6.51 -17.79 29.27
C ALA A 538 -6.79 -18.80 30.40
N ASN A 539 -6.01 -19.89 30.48
CA ASN A 539 -6.16 -20.94 31.48
C ASN A 539 -5.02 -21.01 32.53
N GLN A 540 -4.15 -20.00 32.62
CA GLN A 540 -3.10 -19.94 33.64
C GLN A 540 -3.57 -19.07 34.82
N LYS A 541 -4.42 -19.63 35.68
CA LYS A 541 -4.73 -19.10 37.01
C LYS A 541 -4.54 -20.16 38.07
#